data_AF-A0A9E1ZEH4-F1
#
_entry.id   AF-A0A9E1ZEH4-F1
#
_cell.length_a   1.000
_cell.length_b   1.000
_cell.length_c   1.000
_cell.angle_alpha   90.00
_cell.angle_beta   90.00
_cell.angle_gamma   90.00
#
_symmetry.space_group_name_H-M   'P 1'
#
loop_
_entity.id
_entity.type
_entity.pdbx_description
1 polymer ?
#
loop_
_entity_poly.entity_id
_entity_poly.type
_entity_poly.pdbx_seq_one_letter_code
_entity_poly.pdbx_strand_id
1 'polypeptide(L)'
;MSILKRLSLLAWLCAASFTSLGLAAEKSSDNKKADAAFWNSVYAENHVLDVQISITREAWDAMQPQRRERRPGEDAPRVDFGNQFPYAKTKVVIDGLSLPDTGMRFKGNSSYRFASRGLKRPFKIDTNRFAKGQKLYGRTKLNFSNAFLDSAFMKEKLGYELYHAAGMPTPGVGWADVTLTIEGLAEKKPLGIYVIIEQMDDRYIGQNLGKASKGSLLMKPESMDDWRYLGEEPKAYERYNIKLGEKNTDQIRRFAKLLKLIEQGSDDEFAREIGKRMNLEQFAGYLAATSILVNIDSYIGMPHNYYLLMDKADGKLRMLPWDLNETFGTFTMGRSPEMLVKWDIDRPWISRRRI
;
A
#
# COMPACT_ATOMS: atom_id res chain seq x y z
N MET A 1 -35.15 -42.48 32.88
CA MET A 1 -33.76 -42.30 32.38
C MET A 1 -33.08 -41.24 33.26
N SER A 2 -32.16 -41.65 34.13
CA SER A 2 -31.79 -40.87 35.34
C SER A 2 -30.93 -39.63 35.06
N ILE A 3 -31.05 -38.63 35.93
CA ILE A 3 -30.35 -37.34 35.94
C ILE A 3 -28.82 -37.49 35.86
N LEU A 4 -28.25 -38.59 36.35
CA LEU A 4 -26.81 -38.88 36.25
C LEU A 4 -26.30 -39.04 34.80
N LYS A 5 -27.11 -39.55 33.86
CA LYS A 5 -26.71 -39.65 32.44
C LYS A 5 -26.71 -38.30 31.71
N ARG A 6 -27.42 -37.28 32.23
CA ARG A 6 -27.45 -35.93 31.64
C ARG A 6 -26.25 -35.08 32.08
N LEU A 7 -25.78 -35.27 33.31
CA LEU A 7 -24.58 -34.58 33.83
C LEU A 7 -23.28 -35.09 33.18
N SER A 8 -23.18 -36.39 32.88
CA SER A 8 -22.01 -36.94 32.17
C SER A 8 -21.94 -36.48 30.70
N LEU A 9 -23.09 -36.35 30.02
CA LEU A 9 -23.13 -35.85 28.64
C LEU A 9 -22.71 -34.37 28.55
N LEU A 10 -23.15 -33.53 29.51
CA LEU A 10 -22.74 -32.11 29.54
C LEU A 10 -21.24 -31.94 29.83
N ALA A 11 -20.67 -32.73 30.74
CA ALA A 11 -19.24 -32.68 31.05
C ALA A 11 -18.39 -33.10 29.83
N TRP A 12 -18.82 -34.13 29.09
CA TRP A 12 -18.16 -34.56 27.85
C TRP A 12 -18.28 -33.53 26.72
N LEU A 13 -19.46 -32.91 26.54
CA LEU A 13 -19.66 -31.84 25.56
C LEU A 13 -18.80 -30.61 25.87
N CYS A 14 -18.68 -30.21 27.14
CA CYS A 14 -17.79 -29.13 27.54
C CYS A 14 -16.31 -29.49 27.32
N ALA A 15 -15.86 -30.68 27.72
CA ALA A 15 -14.48 -31.12 27.50
C ALA A 15 -14.10 -31.24 26.01
N ALA A 16 -15.00 -31.75 25.17
CA ALA A 16 -14.83 -31.79 23.71
C ALA A 16 -14.81 -30.39 23.06
N SER A 17 -15.58 -29.45 23.62
CA SER A 17 -15.59 -28.04 23.16
C SER A 17 -14.28 -27.34 23.54
N PHE A 18 -13.76 -27.53 24.75
CA PHE A 18 -12.50 -26.92 25.19
C PHE A 18 -11.27 -27.50 24.47
N THR A 19 -11.25 -28.81 24.20
CA THR A 19 -10.17 -29.45 23.44
C THR A 19 -10.16 -29.05 21.97
N SER A 20 -11.33 -28.94 21.32
CA SER A 20 -11.42 -28.45 19.94
C SER A 20 -11.07 -26.97 19.80
N LEU A 21 -11.45 -26.12 20.77
CA LEU A 21 -11.01 -24.73 20.86
C LEU A 21 -9.49 -24.61 21.09
N GLY A 22 -8.92 -25.46 21.94
CA GLY A 22 -7.48 -25.54 22.18
C GLY A 22 -6.68 -25.88 20.92
N LEU A 23 -7.04 -26.97 20.23
CA LEU A 23 -6.40 -27.37 18.97
C LEU A 23 -6.54 -26.30 17.87
N ALA A 24 -7.69 -25.65 17.77
CA ALA A 24 -7.91 -24.60 16.78
C ALA A 24 -7.06 -23.34 17.09
N ALA A 25 -6.92 -22.98 18.36
CA ALA A 25 -6.08 -21.87 18.79
C ALA A 25 -4.58 -22.17 18.57
N GLU A 26 -4.14 -23.39 18.89
CA GLU A 26 -2.77 -23.85 18.70
C GLU A 26 -2.40 -23.87 17.21
N LYS A 27 -3.23 -24.51 16.37
CA LYS A 27 -3.08 -24.51 14.90
C LYS A 27 -3.13 -23.09 14.30
N SER A 28 -3.97 -22.21 14.85
CA SER A 28 -3.97 -20.80 14.45
C SER A 28 -2.70 -20.06 14.87
N SER A 29 -2.06 -20.46 15.97
CA SER A 29 -0.82 -19.83 16.46
C SER A 29 0.39 -20.31 15.66
N ASP A 30 0.44 -21.60 15.31
CA ASP A 30 1.49 -22.18 14.48
C ASP A 30 1.44 -21.64 13.06
N ASN A 31 0.24 -21.50 12.49
CA ASN A 31 0.08 -20.85 11.18
C ASN A 31 0.60 -19.40 11.19
N LYS A 32 0.36 -18.64 12.27
CA LYS A 32 0.88 -17.27 12.37
C LYS A 32 2.41 -17.22 12.48
N LYS A 33 3.02 -18.17 13.18
CA LYS A 33 4.49 -18.29 13.26
C LYS A 33 5.08 -18.65 11.90
N ALA A 34 4.49 -19.62 11.20
CA ALA A 34 4.91 -19.99 9.85
C ALA A 34 4.74 -18.83 8.85
N ASP A 35 3.60 -18.12 8.90
CA ASP A 35 3.35 -16.92 8.10
C ASP A 35 4.42 -15.86 8.35
N ALA A 36 4.74 -15.58 9.61
CA ALA A 36 5.76 -14.61 9.99
C ALA A 36 7.16 -15.04 9.54
N ALA A 37 7.52 -16.32 9.71
CA ALA A 37 8.80 -16.88 9.27
C ALA A 37 8.98 -16.75 7.76
N PHE A 38 7.93 -17.08 6.98
CA PHE A 38 7.96 -16.91 5.53
C PHE A 38 8.24 -15.44 5.15
N TRP A 39 7.46 -14.49 5.67
CA TRP A 39 7.67 -13.07 5.33
C TRP A 39 8.98 -12.50 5.87
N ASN A 40 9.50 -13.03 6.98
CA ASN A 40 10.85 -12.68 7.45
C ASN A 40 11.91 -13.11 6.43
N SER A 41 11.80 -14.34 5.90
CA SER A 41 12.73 -14.81 4.87
C SER A 41 12.72 -13.92 3.62
N VAL A 42 11.53 -13.46 3.19
CA VAL A 42 11.39 -12.60 2.01
C VAL A 42 11.96 -11.19 2.24
N TYR A 43 11.69 -10.58 3.39
CA TYR A 43 11.98 -9.14 3.58
C TYR A 43 13.25 -8.84 4.37
N ALA A 44 13.67 -9.74 5.25
CA ALA A 44 14.86 -9.57 6.08
C ALA A 44 16.03 -10.41 5.57
N GLU A 45 15.77 -11.65 5.15
CA GLU A 45 16.80 -12.58 4.66
C GLU A 45 16.97 -12.52 3.13
N ASN A 46 16.20 -11.65 2.46
CA ASN A 46 16.26 -11.37 1.03
C ASN A 46 16.01 -12.61 0.15
N HIS A 47 15.15 -13.53 0.59
CA HIS A 47 14.67 -14.63 -0.23
C HIS A 47 14.02 -14.07 -1.51
N VAL A 48 14.55 -14.46 -2.66
CA VAL A 48 13.98 -14.12 -3.99
C VAL A 48 12.93 -15.15 -4.34
N LEU A 49 11.65 -14.75 -4.34
CA LEU A 49 10.55 -15.65 -4.64
C LEU A 49 10.60 -16.14 -6.09
N ASP A 50 10.37 -17.43 -6.34
CA ASP A 50 10.04 -17.94 -7.67
C ASP A 50 8.55 -17.74 -7.93
N VAL A 51 8.21 -16.92 -8.93
CA VAL A 51 6.82 -16.58 -9.25
C VAL A 51 6.49 -16.97 -10.69
N GLN A 52 5.63 -17.97 -10.84
CA GLN A 52 5.17 -18.44 -12.14
C GLN A 52 3.72 -18.03 -12.36
N ILE A 53 3.46 -17.33 -13.46
CA ILE A 53 2.15 -16.78 -13.81
C ILE A 53 1.64 -17.48 -15.05
N SER A 54 0.40 -17.95 -15.00
CA SER A 54 -0.31 -18.53 -16.15
C SER A 54 -1.68 -17.87 -16.31
N ILE A 55 -1.91 -17.30 -17.48
CA ILE A 55 -3.12 -16.54 -17.81
C ILE A 55 -3.60 -16.90 -19.22
N THR A 56 -4.92 -16.97 -19.41
CA THR A 56 -5.50 -17.16 -20.75
C THR A 56 -5.31 -15.89 -21.59
N ARG A 57 -5.44 -16.00 -22.91
CA ARG A 57 -5.33 -14.84 -23.79
C ARG A 57 -6.42 -13.81 -23.51
N GLU A 58 -7.65 -14.27 -23.31
CA GLU A 58 -8.83 -13.43 -23.06
C GLU A 58 -8.67 -12.68 -21.74
N ALA A 59 -8.17 -13.34 -20.69
CA ALA A 59 -7.92 -12.72 -19.40
C ALA A 59 -6.80 -11.68 -19.48
N TRP A 60 -5.73 -11.95 -20.25
CA TRP A 60 -4.66 -10.98 -20.48
C TRP A 60 -5.13 -9.73 -21.22
N ASP A 61 -5.96 -9.91 -22.25
CA ASP A 61 -6.51 -8.81 -23.04
C ASP A 61 -7.54 -8.01 -22.23
N ALA A 62 -8.36 -8.67 -21.41
CA ALA A 62 -9.30 -8.03 -20.49
C ALA A 62 -8.63 -7.18 -19.39
N MET A 63 -7.35 -7.45 -19.08
CA MET A 63 -6.58 -6.74 -18.07
C MET A 63 -5.96 -5.41 -18.58
N GLN A 64 -5.98 -5.16 -19.90
CA GLN A 64 -5.44 -3.92 -20.46
C GLN A 64 -6.19 -2.69 -19.90
N PRO A 65 -5.50 -1.57 -19.64
CA PRO A 65 -6.11 -0.41 -19.02
C PRO A 65 -7.18 0.19 -19.92
N GLN A 66 -8.28 0.59 -19.29
CA GLN A 66 -9.34 1.34 -19.93
C GLN A 66 -9.19 2.82 -19.58
N ARG A 67 -9.35 3.69 -20.58
CA ARG A 67 -9.37 5.13 -20.35
C ARG A 67 -10.65 5.47 -19.59
N ARG A 68 -10.52 6.12 -18.44
CA ARG A 68 -11.67 6.66 -17.73
C ARG A 68 -12.28 7.79 -18.57
N GLU A 69 -13.55 7.63 -18.97
CA GLU A 69 -14.30 8.71 -19.60
C GLU A 69 -14.61 9.81 -18.56
N ARG A 70 -14.38 11.07 -18.94
CA ARG A 70 -14.69 12.23 -18.11
C ARG A 70 -16.16 12.59 -18.25
N ARG A 71 -16.82 12.88 -17.13
CA ARG A 71 -18.18 13.47 -17.16
C ARG A 71 -18.07 14.99 -17.30
N PRO A 72 -18.87 15.64 -18.17
CA PRO A 72 -18.92 17.11 -18.25
C PRO A 72 -19.30 17.70 -16.88
N GLY A 73 -18.54 18.68 -16.40
CA GLY A 73 -18.84 19.39 -15.14
C GLY A 73 -18.18 18.83 -13.86
N GLU A 74 -17.37 17.77 -13.94
CA GLU A 74 -16.52 17.38 -12.80
C GLU A 74 -15.35 18.38 -12.65
N ASP A 75 -15.29 19.08 -11.51
CA ASP A 75 -14.07 19.78 -11.05
C ASP A 75 -12.93 18.76 -10.95
N ALA A 76 -12.12 18.68 -12.00
CA ALA A 76 -11.06 17.69 -12.11
C ALA A 76 -9.82 18.12 -11.29
N PRO A 77 -9.10 17.17 -10.68
CA PRO A 77 -7.75 17.47 -10.19
C PRO A 77 -6.86 17.94 -11.34
N ARG A 78 -5.88 18.81 -11.05
CA ARG A 78 -4.97 19.41 -12.05
C ARG A 78 -4.22 18.35 -12.87
N VAL A 79 -4.02 17.16 -12.33
CA VAL A 79 -3.45 15.99 -13.00
C VAL A 79 -4.46 14.83 -12.93
N ASP A 80 -4.74 14.16 -14.03
CA ASP A 80 -5.61 12.98 -14.05
C ASP A 80 -4.84 11.84 -14.71
N PHE A 81 -4.48 10.83 -13.91
CA PHE A 81 -3.70 9.70 -14.40
C PHE A 81 -4.56 8.66 -15.15
N GLY A 82 -5.89 8.84 -15.20
CA GLY A 82 -6.78 8.41 -16.29
C GLY A 82 -7.01 6.92 -16.54
N ASN A 83 -6.17 6.01 -16.00
CA ASN A 83 -6.25 4.58 -16.32
C ASN A 83 -6.97 3.80 -15.22
N GLN A 84 -8.01 3.06 -15.62
CA GLN A 84 -8.57 2.00 -14.80
C GLN A 84 -7.90 0.67 -15.17
N PHE A 85 -7.36 -0.02 -14.16
CA PHE A 85 -6.71 -1.31 -14.32
C PHE A 85 -7.61 -2.43 -13.79
N PRO A 86 -8.34 -3.13 -14.67
CA PRO A 86 -9.23 -4.21 -14.26
C PRO A 86 -8.44 -5.43 -13.77
N TYR A 87 -9.06 -6.21 -12.87
CA TYR A 87 -8.55 -7.51 -12.45
C TYR A 87 -9.02 -8.59 -13.40
N ALA A 88 -8.09 -9.47 -13.79
CA ALA A 88 -8.37 -10.71 -14.51
C ALA A 88 -8.01 -11.91 -13.63
N LYS A 89 -8.71 -13.03 -13.86
CA LYS A 89 -8.43 -14.29 -13.18
C LYS A 89 -7.13 -14.87 -13.73
N THR A 90 -6.28 -15.39 -12.86
CA THR A 90 -4.92 -15.82 -13.20
C THR A 90 -4.48 -16.92 -12.24
N LYS A 91 -3.80 -17.94 -12.74
CA LYS A 91 -3.11 -18.92 -11.89
C LYS A 91 -1.72 -18.40 -11.58
N VAL A 92 -1.36 -18.41 -10.30
CA VAL A 92 -0.02 -18.03 -9.84
C VAL A 92 0.55 -19.17 -8.99
N VAL A 93 1.83 -19.48 -9.17
CA VAL A 93 2.60 -20.35 -8.27
C VAL A 93 3.70 -19.50 -7.66
N ILE A 94 3.84 -19.54 -6.33
CA ILE A 94 4.87 -18.79 -5.58
C ILE A 94 5.63 -19.82 -4.73
N ASP A 95 6.91 -20.01 -4.98
CA ASP A 95 7.76 -21.02 -4.32
C ASP A 95 7.10 -22.41 -4.26
N GLY A 96 6.51 -22.83 -5.37
CA GLY A 96 5.77 -24.10 -5.49
C GLY A 96 4.35 -24.10 -4.92
N LEU A 97 3.93 -23.07 -4.17
CA LEU A 97 2.55 -22.94 -3.70
C LEU A 97 1.61 -22.49 -4.83
N SER A 98 0.72 -23.37 -5.27
CA SER A 98 -0.25 -23.08 -6.34
C SER A 98 -1.48 -22.33 -5.83
N LEU A 99 -1.75 -21.17 -6.44
CA LEU A 99 -2.90 -20.30 -6.21
C LEU A 99 -3.71 -20.16 -7.53
N PRO A 100 -4.62 -21.12 -7.81
CA PRO A 100 -5.26 -21.25 -9.13
C PRO A 100 -6.21 -20.11 -9.48
N ASP A 101 -6.85 -19.51 -8.47
CA ASP A 101 -7.93 -18.55 -8.63
C ASP A 101 -7.54 -17.18 -8.06
N THR A 102 -6.41 -16.65 -8.55
CA THR A 102 -5.87 -15.35 -8.14
C THR A 102 -6.37 -14.25 -9.07
N GLY A 103 -6.54 -13.03 -8.55
CA GLY A 103 -6.72 -11.85 -9.37
C GLY A 103 -5.40 -11.18 -9.68
N MET A 104 -5.10 -10.94 -10.95
CA MET A 104 -3.98 -10.11 -11.39
C MET A 104 -4.50 -8.83 -12.05
N ARG A 105 -3.83 -7.70 -11.84
CA ARG A 105 -4.03 -6.47 -12.61
C ARG A 105 -2.72 -5.72 -12.79
N PHE A 106 -2.61 -4.91 -13.84
CA PHE A 106 -1.53 -3.94 -13.93
C PHE A 106 -1.67 -2.81 -12.90
N LYS A 107 -0.58 -2.08 -12.65
CA LYS A 107 -0.53 -0.90 -11.78
C LYS A 107 0.38 0.18 -12.35
N GLY A 108 0.34 1.36 -11.72
CA GLY A 108 1.28 2.44 -11.99
C GLY A 108 0.94 3.23 -13.24
N ASN A 109 1.43 4.46 -13.29
CA ASN A 109 1.20 5.37 -14.39
C ASN A 109 2.41 5.33 -15.34
N SER A 110 3.47 6.06 -15.00
CA SER A 110 4.72 6.11 -15.77
C SER A 110 5.33 4.72 -15.97
N SER A 111 5.51 3.95 -14.90
CA SER A 111 6.12 2.62 -14.92
C SER A 111 5.40 1.62 -15.84
N TYR A 112 4.09 1.77 -16.01
CA TYR A 112 3.30 0.98 -16.96
C TYR A 112 3.43 1.51 -18.38
N ARG A 113 3.21 2.82 -18.57
CA ARG A 113 3.23 3.48 -19.88
C ARG A 113 4.57 3.30 -20.59
N PHE A 114 5.68 3.46 -19.87
CA PHE A 114 7.02 3.31 -20.42
C PHE A 114 7.44 1.83 -20.62
N ALA A 115 6.76 0.89 -19.97
CA ALA A 115 6.94 -0.55 -20.21
C ALA A 115 6.06 -1.11 -21.34
N SER A 116 5.29 -0.26 -22.05
CA SER A 116 4.30 -0.68 -23.05
C SER A 116 4.86 -1.52 -24.20
N ARG A 117 6.15 -1.38 -24.52
CA ARG A 117 6.81 -2.13 -25.60
C ARG A 117 7.15 -3.58 -25.24
N GLY A 118 6.99 -3.99 -23.98
CA GLY A 118 7.32 -5.34 -23.52
C GLY A 118 6.26 -5.95 -22.60
N LEU A 119 6.48 -7.22 -22.25
CA LEU A 119 5.63 -7.99 -21.33
C LEU A 119 5.96 -7.71 -19.84
N LYS A 120 7.18 -7.22 -19.55
CA LYS A 120 7.59 -6.87 -18.18
C LYS A 120 6.93 -5.56 -17.73
N ARG A 121 5.70 -5.68 -17.23
CA ARG A 121 4.90 -4.56 -16.72
C ARG A 121 4.67 -4.71 -15.22
N PRO A 122 4.51 -3.62 -14.47
CA PRO A 122 4.23 -3.69 -13.04
C PRO A 122 2.79 -4.15 -12.80
N PHE A 123 2.59 -4.99 -11.79
CA PHE A 123 1.29 -5.61 -11.51
C PHE A 123 1.00 -5.73 -10.02
N LYS A 124 -0.23 -6.12 -9.70
CA LYS A 124 -0.68 -6.52 -8.37
C LYS A 124 -1.33 -7.88 -8.43
N ILE A 125 -1.12 -8.65 -7.39
CA ILE A 125 -1.83 -9.90 -7.11
C ILE A 125 -2.83 -9.66 -5.99
N ASP A 126 -4.04 -10.20 -6.14
CA ASP A 126 -5.06 -10.33 -5.11
C ASP A 126 -5.53 -11.79 -5.05
N THR A 127 -4.99 -12.56 -4.12
CA THR A 127 -5.27 -14.00 -3.97
C THR A 127 -6.72 -14.26 -3.60
N ASN A 128 -7.40 -13.27 -3.02
CA ASN A 128 -8.75 -13.39 -2.47
C ASN A 128 -9.82 -12.83 -3.43
N ARG A 129 -9.42 -12.38 -4.63
CA ARG A 129 -10.31 -11.72 -5.58
C ARG A 129 -11.34 -12.69 -6.20
N PHE A 130 -10.88 -13.87 -6.61
CA PHE A 130 -11.70 -14.89 -7.28
C PHE A 130 -11.87 -16.15 -6.44
N ALA A 131 -11.13 -16.31 -5.35
CA ALA A 131 -11.32 -17.35 -4.34
C ALA A 131 -11.39 -16.74 -2.93
N LYS A 132 -12.61 -16.60 -2.38
CA LYS A 132 -12.82 -15.99 -1.07
C LYS A 132 -12.16 -16.84 0.03
N GLY A 133 -11.33 -16.23 0.86
CA GLY A 133 -10.58 -16.86 1.94
C GLY A 133 -9.16 -17.31 1.55
N GLN A 134 -8.81 -17.35 0.26
CA GLN A 134 -7.48 -17.75 -0.18
C GLN A 134 -6.44 -16.69 0.20
N LYS A 135 -5.36 -17.12 0.85
CA LYS A 135 -4.26 -16.29 1.35
C LYS A 135 -2.92 -16.90 0.97
N LEU A 136 -1.93 -16.03 0.80
CA LEU A 136 -0.51 -16.38 0.76
C LEU A 136 0.09 -15.97 2.10
N TYR A 137 0.40 -16.96 2.95
CA TYR A 137 0.99 -16.75 4.28
C TYR A 137 0.33 -15.60 5.07
N GLY A 138 -1.00 -15.67 5.23
CA GLY A 138 -1.77 -14.65 5.96
C GLY A 138 -2.07 -13.35 5.19
N ARG A 139 -1.48 -13.12 4.02
CA ARG A 139 -1.69 -11.93 3.17
C ARG A 139 -2.60 -12.26 1.98
N THR A 140 -3.29 -11.25 1.47
CA THR A 140 -4.16 -11.40 0.29
C THR A 140 -3.66 -10.62 -0.92
N LYS A 141 -2.80 -9.62 -0.71
CA LYS A 141 -2.37 -8.72 -1.78
C LYS A 141 -0.87 -8.47 -1.73
N LEU A 142 -0.27 -8.43 -2.91
CA LEU A 142 1.13 -8.08 -3.13
C LEU A 142 1.26 -7.14 -4.32
N ASN A 143 2.25 -6.25 -4.26
CA ASN A 143 2.59 -5.33 -5.33
C ASN A 143 3.91 -5.75 -5.96
N PHE A 144 3.97 -5.79 -7.28
CA PHE A 144 5.16 -6.14 -8.05
C PHE A 144 5.55 -4.94 -8.92
N SER A 145 6.60 -4.23 -8.50
CA SER A 145 7.22 -3.16 -9.25
C SER A 145 8.21 -3.73 -10.26
N ASN A 146 8.16 -3.24 -11.49
CA ASN A 146 9.06 -3.66 -12.57
C ASN A 146 10.43 -2.95 -12.53
N ALA A 147 10.77 -2.31 -11.40
CA ALA A 147 11.98 -1.50 -11.20
C ALA A 147 12.19 -0.41 -12.27
N PHE A 148 11.11 0.23 -12.70
CA PHE A 148 11.19 1.35 -13.63
C PHE A 148 12.06 2.46 -13.03
N LEU A 149 13.07 2.91 -13.79
CA LEU A 149 14.12 3.85 -13.37
C LEU A 149 14.99 3.39 -12.19
N ASP A 150 15.01 2.09 -11.90
CA ASP A 150 15.88 1.49 -10.88
C ASP A 150 16.66 0.32 -11.50
N SER A 151 17.84 0.61 -12.03
CA SER A 151 18.71 -0.42 -12.63
C SER A 151 19.31 -1.40 -11.61
N ALA A 152 19.30 -1.05 -10.32
CA ALA A 152 19.84 -1.88 -9.26
C ALA A 152 18.77 -2.73 -8.57
N PHE A 153 17.48 -2.46 -8.79
CA PHE A 153 16.36 -3.09 -8.08
C PHE A 153 16.40 -2.87 -6.55
N MET A 154 17.06 -1.78 -6.10
CA MET A 154 17.35 -1.52 -4.68
C MET A 154 16.70 -0.24 -4.14
N LYS A 155 16.27 0.69 -5.00
CA LYS A 155 15.84 2.03 -4.55
C LYS A 155 14.67 1.96 -3.58
N GLU A 156 13.69 1.12 -3.88
CA GLU A 156 12.52 0.98 -2.99
C GLU A 156 12.94 0.36 -1.65
N LYS A 157 13.76 -0.69 -1.64
CA LYS A 157 14.27 -1.33 -0.42
C LYS A 157 15.02 -0.34 0.46
N LEU A 158 16.04 0.32 -0.09
CA LEU A 158 16.88 1.28 0.64
C LEU A 158 16.09 2.52 1.06
N GLY A 159 15.18 3.00 0.20
CA GLY A 159 14.31 4.13 0.50
C GLY A 159 13.43 3.84 1.72
N TYR A 160 12.72 2.70 1.72
CA TYR A 160 11.90 2.31 2.86
C TYR A 160 12.74 2.03 4.12
N GLU A 161 13.94 1.48 4.02
CA GLU A 161 14.83 1.32 5.17
C GLU A 161 15.25 2.66 5.80
N LEU A 162 15.51 3.69 4.99
CA LEU A 162 15.79 5.02 5.53
C LEU A 162 14.56 5.63 6.20
N TYR A 163 13.38 5.52 5.58
CA TYR A 163 12.14 5.95 6.23
C TYR A 163 11.90 5.18 7.54
N HIS A 164 12.21 3.88 7.59
CA HIS A 164 12.12 3.10 8.81
C HIS A 164 13.07 3.60 9.90
N ALA A 165 14.33 3.89 9.55
CA ALA A 165 15.32 4.47 10.44
C ALA A 165 14.90 5.85 10.97
N ALA A 166 14.12 6.61 10.19
CA ALA A 166 13.52 7.89 10.59
C ALA A 166 12.21 7.74 11.39
N GLY A 167 11.90 6.54 11.90
CA GLY A 167 10.80 6.29 12.84
C GLY A 167 9.44 6.03 12.18
N MET A 168 9.39 5.77 10.87
CA MET A 168 8.13 5.46 10.19
C MET A 168 7.88 3.95 10.07
N PRO A 169 6.61 3.52 10.15
CA PRO A 169 6.26 2.17 9.76
C PRO A 169 6.27 2.07 8.22
N THR A 170 7.08 1.17 7.68
CA THR A 170 7.22 0.96 6.23
C THR A 170 6.79 -0.45 5.82
N PRO A 171 6.29 -0.64 4.57
CA PRO A 171 5.99 -1.97 4.05
C PRO A 171 7.26 -2.84 3.99
N GLY A 172 7.10 -4.17 4.15
CA GLY A 172 8.15 -5.11 3.78
C GLY A 172 8.45 -5.07 2.28
N VAL A 173 9.73 -5.19 1.93
CA VAL A 173 10.23 -5.13 0.55
C VAL A 173 11.17 -6.31 0.29
N GLY A 174 10.97 -7.00 -0.82
CA GLY A 174 11.78 -8.14 -1.25
C GLY A 174 11.81 -8.26 -2.77
N TRP A 175 12.19 -9.42 -3.30
CA TRP A 175 12.32 -9.64 -4.74
C TRP A 175 11.61 -10.91 -5.19
N ALA A 176 11.21 -10.92 -6.46
CA ALA A 176 10.71 -12.11 -7.15
C ALA A 176 11.42 -12.25 -8.49
N ASP A 177 11.78 -13.47 -8.88
CA ASP A 177 12.00 -13.82 -10.28
C ASP A 177 10.67 -14.27 -10.89
N VAL A 178 10.27 -13.66 -12.00
CA VAL A 178 8.92 -13.83 -12.56
C VAL A 178 8.99 -14.49 -13.93
N THR A 179 8.26 -15.60 -14.08
CA THR A 179 8.00 -16.26 -15.36
C THR A 179 6.53 -16.12 -15.75
N LEU A 180 6.27 -15.73 -17.00
CA LEU A 180 4.93 -15.50 -17.53
C LEU A 180 4.59 -16.45 -18.68
N THR A 181 3.43 -17.09 -18.58
CA THR A 181 2.79 -17.83 -19.67
C THR A 181 1.46 -17.16 -20.01
N ILE A 182 1.30 -16.77 -21.27
CA ILE A 182 0.05 -16.29 -21.86
C ILE A 182 -0.35 -17.31 -22.92
N GLU A 183 -1.51 -17.95 -22.73
CA GLU A 183 -2.02 -18.96 -23.64
C GLU A 183 -2.02 -18.47 -25.10
N GLY A 184 -1.42 -19.27 -25.99
CA GLY A 184 -1.31 -18.96 -27.42
C GLY A 184 -0.45 -17.74 -27.80
N LEU A 185 0.24 -17.09 -26.84
CA LEU A 185 1.02 -15.87 -27.10
C LEU A 185 2.45 -15.93 -26.56
N ALA A 186 2.66 -16.48 -25.36
CA ALA A 186 3.97 -16.57 -24.74
C ALA A 186 4.04 -17.80 -23.83
N GLU A 187 5.01 -18.68 -24.05
CA GLU A 187 5.22 -19.85 -23.20
C GLU A 187 6.43 -19.64 -22.30
N LYS A 188 6.23 -19.77 -20.98
CA LYS A 188 7.28 -19.68 -19.95
C LYS A 188 8.31 -18.57 -20.19
N LYS A 189 7.83 -17.36 -20.55
CA LYS A 189 8.68 -16.21 -20.82
C LYS A 189 9.27 -15.68 -19.51
N PRO A 190 10.60 -15.67 -19.33
CA PRO A 190 11.20 -15.00 -18.19
C PRO A 190 11.01 -13.49 -18.33
N LEU A 191 10.44 -12.87 -17.29
CA LEU A 191 10.36 -11.42 -17.13
C LEU A 191 11.49 -10.90 -16.22
N GLY A 192 12.17 -11.80 -15.50
CA GLY A 192 13.27 -11.50 -14.58
C GLY A 192 12.79 -10.85 -13.28
N ILE A 193 13.70 -10.15 -12.62
CA ILE A 193 13.48 -9.63 -11.27
C ILE A 193 12.42 -8.53 -11.19
N TYR A 194 11.53 -8.66 -10.21
CA TYR A 194 10.59 -7.65 -9.74
C TYR A 194 10.87 -7.31 -8.28
N VAL A 195 10.58 -6.08 -7.89
CA VAL A 195 10.56 -5.67 -6.49
C VAL A 195 9.16 -5.91 -5.92
N ILE A 196 9.08 -6.68 -4.84
CA ILE A 196 7.84 -6.99 -4.13
C ILE A 196 7.67 -6.00 -2.99
N ILE A 197 6.49 -5.39 -2.91
CA ILE A 197 6.17 -4.45 -1.82
C ILE A 197 4.89 -4.92 -1.15
N GLU A 198 4.96 -5.06 0.17
CA GLU A 198 3.83 -5.37 1.03
C GLU A 198 2.67 -4.40 0.79
N GLN A 199 1.46 -4.93 0.67
CA GLN A 199 0.29 -4.10 0.54
C GLN A 199 -0.03 -3.42 1.88
N MET A 200 -0.12 -2.08 1.84
CA MET A 200 -0.71 -1.28 2.91
C MET A 200 -2.22 -1.57 2.96
N ASP A 201 -2.60 -2.47 3.86
CA ASP A 201 -3.98 -2.88 4.12
C ASP A 201 -4.30 -2.82 5.63
N ASP A 202 -5.54 -3.15 6.00
CA ASP A 202 -5.97 -3.13 7.40
C ASP A 202 -5.20 -4.14 8.28
N ARG A 203 -4.66 -5.21 7.67
CA ARG A 203 -3.79 -6.15 8.36
C ARG A 203 -2.42 -5.52 8.62
N TYR A 204 -1.81 -4.86 7.63
CA TYR A 204 -0.57 -4.09 7.82
C TYR A 204 -0.70 -3.08 8.95
N ILE A 205 -1.77 -2.27 8.93
CA ILE A 205 -2.01 -1.23 9.94
C ILE A 205 -2.11 -1.87 11.32
N GLY A 206 -2.92 -2.92 11.46
CA GLY A 206 -3.08 -3.61 12.75
C GLY A 206 -1.81 -4.27 13.28
N GLN A 207 -0.92 -4.70 12.40
CA GLN A 207 0.34 -5.36 12.76
C GLN A 207 1.43 -4.36 13.14
N ASN A 208 1.57 -3.26 12.41
CA ASN A 208 2.68 -2.31 12.57
C ASN A 208 2.34 -1.10 13.45
N LEU A 209 1.06 -0.74 13.58
CA LEU A 209 0.60 0.36 14.44
C LEU A 209 -0.21 -0.13 15.64
N GLY A 210 -0.54 -1.42 15.68
CA GLY A 210 -1.29 -2.05 16.75
C GLY A 210 -2.78 -2.23 16.44
N LYS A 211 -3.43 -3.13 17.19
CA LYS A 211 -4.81 -3.55 16.92
C LYS A 211 -5.83 -2.40 16.97
N ALA A 212 -5.58 -1.37 17.79
CA ALA A 212 -6.47 -0.21 17.91
C ALA A 212 -6.52 0.65 16.63
N SER A 213 -5.48 0.58 15.80
CA SER A 213 -5.41 1.31 14.53
C SER A 213 -6.17 0.62 13.40
N LYS A 214 -6.69 -0.60 13.59
CA LYS A 214 -7.51 -1.27 12.56
C LYS A 214 -8.82 -0.51 12.32
N GLY A 215 -9.24 -0.46 11.06
CA GLY A 215 -10.40 0.31 10.59
C GLY A 215 -10.13 1.81 10.47
N SER A 216 -8.86 2.24 10.51
CA SER A 216 -8.45 3.62 10.22
C SER A 216 -8.78 4.03 8.78
N LEU A 217 -8.81 5.34 8.55
CA LEU A 217 -9.01 5.91 7.22
C LEU A 217 -7.64 6.01 6.52
N LEU A 218 -7.45 5.19 5.48
CA LEU A 218 -6.25 5.20 4.65
C LEU A 218 -6.60 5.80 3.28
N MET A 219 -5.88 6.84 2.88
CA MET A 219 -6.07 7.57 1.63
C MET A 219 -4.77 7.61 0.85
N LYS A 220 -4.85 7.53 -0.49
CA LYS A 220 -3.69 7.73 -1.36
C LYS A 220 -4.00 8.87 -2.31
N PRO A 221 -3.74 10.13 -1.95
CA PRO A 221 -4.06 11.26 -2.79
C PRO A 221 -3.40 11.08 -4.16
N GLU A 222 -4.21 11.26 -5.20
CA GLU A 222 -3.73 11.32 -6.59
C GLU A 222 -4.09 12.74 -7.03
N SER A 223 -3.07 13.57 -7.30
CA SER A 223 -3.27 14.88 -7.92
C SER A 223 -4.03 15.94 -7.12
N MET A 224 -4.03 15.81 -5.79
CA MET A 224 -4.56 16.82 -4.87
C MET A 224 -3.40 17.63 -4.31
N ASP A 225 -3.08 18.73 -5.00
CA ASP A 225 -1.79 19.39 -4.80
C ASP A 225 -1.54 19.92 -3.39
N ASP A 226 -2.57 20.32 -2.64
CA ASP A 226 -2.37 21.13 -1.42
C ASP A 226 -3.20 20.72 -0.20
N TRP A 227 -3.59 19.44 -0.08
CA TRP A 227 -4.42 18.96 1.05
C TRP A 227 -5.61 19.90 1.34
N ARG A 228 -6.27 20.34 0.28
CA ARG A 228 -7.38 21.31 0.30
C ARG A 228 -8.57 20.82 1.14
N TYR A 229 -9.12 21.71 1.95
CA TYR A 229 -10.39 21.52 2.65
C TYR A 229 -11.57 21.52 1.66
N LEU A 230 -12.42 20.50 1.73
CA LEU A 230 -13.53 20.28 0.77
C LEU A 230 -14.91 20.53 1.38
N GLY A 231 -14.97 21.22 2.52
CA GLY A 231 -16.20 21.39 3.29
C GLY A 231 -16.46 20.24 4.27
N GLU A 232 -17.66 20.20 4.84
CA GLU A 232 -18.02 19.27 5.92
C GLU A 232 -18.58 17.93 5.43
N GLU A 233 -18.98 17.86 4.15
CA GLU A 233 -19.59 16.68 3.55
C GLU A 233 -18.59 15.53 3.39
N PRO A 234 -18.74 14.39 4.10
CA PRO A 234 -17.75 13.31 4.07
C PRO A 234 -17.53 12.73 2.67
N LYS A 235 -18.58 12.69 1.83
CA LYS A 235 -18.52 12.19 0.46
C LYS A 235 -17.55 12.98 -0.42
N ALA A 236 -17.36 14.28 -0.16
CA ALA A 236 -16.41 15.10 -0.92
C ALA A 236 -14.96 14.58 -0.80
N TYR A 237 -14.63 13.91 0.31
CA TYR A 237 -13.29 13.39 0.58
C TYR A 237 -12.99 12.07 -0.15
N GLU A 238 -13.94 11.46 -0.87
CA GLU A 238 -13.64 10.38 -1.83
C GLU A 238 -12.58 10.83 -2.86
N ARG A 239 -12.47 12.13 -3.12
CA ARG A 239 -11.41 12.75 -3.95
C ARG A 239 -9.99 12.50 -3.45
N TYR A 240 -9.80 12.21 -2.15
CA TYR A 240 -8.51 11.79 -1.58
C TYR A 240 -8.19 10.31 -1.86
N ASN A 241 -9.04 9.62 -2.64
CA ASN A 241 -8.82 8.26 -3.11
C ASN A 241 -8.65 7.29 -1.93
N ILE A 242 -9.72 7.18 -1.15
CA ILE A 242 -9.84 6.34 0.04
C ILE A 242 -9.58 4.87 -0.35
N LYS A 243 -8.63 4.24 0.34
CA LYS A 243 -8.27 2.82 0.18
C LYS A 243 -8.85 1.93 1.28
N LEU A 244 -9.03 2.48 2.47
CA LEU A 244 -9.66 1.82 3.63
C LEU A 244 -10.44 2.85 4.43
N GLY A 245 -11.53 2.42 5.07
CA GLY A 245 -12.30 3.28 5.96
C GLY A 245 -13.28 4.22 5.25
N GLU A 246 -13.74 3.89 4.03
CA GLU A 246 -14.72 4.69 3.27
C GLU A 246 -16.02 4.97 4.06
N LYS A 247 -16.41 4.03 4.94
CA LYS A 247 -17.60 4.16 5.80
C LYS A 247 -17.29 4.80 7.16
N ASN A 248 -16.03 5.12 7.44
CA ASN A 248 -15.59 5.70 8.70
C ASN A 248 -15.76 7.23 8.67
N THR A 249 -17.02 7.67 8.66
CA THR A 249 -17.40 9.08 8.52
C THR A 249 -16.81 9.96 9.62
N ASP A 250 -16.61 9.42 10.82
CA ASP A 250 -15.97 10.16 11.92
C ASP A 250 -14.50 10.45 11.65
N GLN A 251 -13.73 9.49 11.11
CA GLN A 251 -12.35 9.75 10.71
C GLN A 251 -12.27 10.70 9.51
N ILE A 252 -13.22 10.61 8.56
CA ILE A 252 -13.30 11.56 7.44
C ILE A 252 -13.56 12.99 7.97
N ARG A 253 -14.49 13.17 8.92
CA ARG A 253 -14.75 14.49 9.54
C ARG A 253 -13.54 15.00 10.34
N ARG A 254 -12.79 14.12 11.00
CA ARG A 254 -11.55 14.52 11.71
C ARG A 254 -10.50 15.00 10.73
N PHE A 255 -10.32 14.29 9.61
CA PHE A 255 -9.44 14.71 8.53
C PHE A 255 -9.89 16.06 7.93
N ALA A 256 -11.18 16.23 7.63
CA ALA A 256 -11.77 17.49 7.19
C ALA A 256 -11.44 18.67 8.13
N LYS A 257 -11.60 18.48 9.44
CA LYS A 257 -11.28 19.51 10.44
C LYS A 257 -9.78 19.83 10.49
N LEU A 258 -8.90 18.86 10.26
CA LEU A 258 -7.46 19.10 10.14
C LEU A 258 -7.16 19.95 8.90
N LEU A 259 -7.74 19.62 7.73
CA LEU A 259 -7.52 20.42 6.53
C LEU A 259 -8.06 21.85 6.69
N LYS A 260 -9.21 22.02 7.35
CA LYS A 260 -9.75 23.34 7.70
C LYS A 260 -8.78 24.14 8.57
N LEU A 261 -8.16 23.51 9.57
CA LEU A 261 -7.15 24.16 10.41
C LEU A 261 -5.93 24.61 9.58
N ILE A 262 -5.43 23.74 8.69
CA ILE A 262 -4.28 24.04 7.83
C ILE A 262 -4.59 25.23 6.91
N GLU A 263 -5.75 25.21 6.24
CA GLU A 263 -6.12 26.17 5.22
C GLU A 263 -6.67 27.50 5.78
N GLN A 264 -7.43 27.45 6.88
CA GLN A 264 -8.23 28.59 7.37
C GLN A 264 -7.92 29.02 8.81
N GLY A 265 -7.16 28.21 9.58
CA GLY A 265 -6.83 28.56 10.97
C GLY A 265 -5.86 29.74 11.06
N SER A 266 -5.98 30.58 12.08
CA SER A 266 -4.96 31.61 12.36
C SER A 266 -3.61 30.96 12.73
N ASP A 267 -2.51 31.70 12.68
CA ASP A 267 -1.19 31.16 13.08
C ASP A 267 -1.16 30.67 14.53
N ASP A 268 -1.79 31.41 15.43
CA ASP A 268 -1.92 31.01 16.85
C ASP A 268 -2.77 29.76 17.03
N GLU A 269 -3.88 29.65 16.29
CA GLU A 269 -4.74 28.45 16.34
C GLU A 269 -3.99 27.25 15.79
N PHE A 270 -3.35 27.42 14.63
CA PHE A 270 -2.56 26.37 13.98
C PHE A 270 -1.46 25.85 14.90
N ALA A 271 -0.62 26.74 15.44
CA ALA A 271 0.48 26.36 16.32
C ALA A 271 -0.01 25.60 17.57
N ARG A 272 -1.15 25.98 18.14
CA ARG A 272 -1.73 25.33 19.32
C ARG A 272 -2.40 23.99 19.02
N GLU A 273 -2.99 23.83 17.84
CA GLU A 273 -3.88 22.70 17.53
C GLU A 273 -3.24 21.63 16.64
N ILE A 274 -2.22 21.94 15.84
CA ILE A 274 -1.70 21.02 14.82
C ILE A 274 -1.13 19.73 15.43
N GLY A 275 -0.37 19.81 16.52
CA GLY A 275 0.22 18.64 17.20
C GLY A 275 -0.81 17.72 17.89
N LYS A 276 -2.04 18.21 18.09
CA LYS A 276 -3.16 17.41 18.60
C LYS A 276 -3.81 16.56 17.49
N ARG A 277 -3.61 16.96 16.23
CA ARG A 277 -4.31 16.41 15.05
C ARG A 277 -3.39 15.67 14.08
N MET A 278 -2.09 15.91 14.16
CA MET A 278 -1.07 15.29 13.33
C MET A 278 0.10 14.82 14.20
N ASN A 279 0.70 13.69 13.84
CA ASN A 279 1.92 13.24 14.47
C ASN A 279 3.12 14.01 13.88
N LEU A 280 3.51 15.10 14.56
CA LEU A 280 4.57 16.01 14.07
C LEU A 280 5.96 15.38 14.10
N GLU A 281 6.24 14.51 15.06
CA GLU A 281 7.52 13.79 15.14
C GLU A 281 7.69 12.86 13.93
N GLN A 282 6.65 12.08 13.63
CA GLN A 282 6.65 11.24 12.43
C GLN A 282 6.76 12.09 11.15
N PHE A 283 6.05 13.21 11.07
CA PHE A 283 6.10 14.07 9.91
C PHE A 283 7.48 14.70 9.71
N ALA A 284 8.15 15.13 10.78
CA ALA A 284 9.52 15.61 10.72
C ALA A 284 10.48 14.51 10.25
N GLY A 285 10.33 13.27 10.75
CA GLY A 285 11.06 12.10 10.26
C GLY A 285 10.81 11.83 8.77
N TYR A 286 9.56 11.95 8.32
CA TYR A 286 9.23 11.86 6.89
C TYR A 286 9.96 12.92 6.07
N LEU A 287 9.92 14.19 6.48
CA LEU A 287 10.59 15.27 5.76
C LEU A 287 12.09 15.04 5.71
N ALA A 288 12.73 14.66 6.82
CA ALA A 288 14.16 14.38 6.88
C ALA A 288 14.56 13.25 5.91
N ALA A 289 13.88 12.09 5.98
CA ALA A 289 14.18 10.97 5.08
C ALA A 289 13.89 11.31 3.60
N THR A 290 12.79 12.01 3.32
CA THR A 290 12.43 12.46 1.96
C THR A 290 13.48 13.41 1.40
N SER A 291 14.05 14.28 2.24
CA SER A 291 15.11 15.22 1.87
C SER A 291 16.41 14.51 1.54
N ILE A 292 16.86 13.58 2.41
CA ILE A 292 18.07 12.79 2.20
C ILE A 292 17.96 11.95 0.93
N LEU A 293 16.79 11.37 0.67
CA LEU A 293 16.52 10.61 -0.56
C LEU A 293 16.32 11.49 -1.78
N VAL A 294 16.23 12.81 -1.63
CA VAL A 294 15.83 13.74 -2.71
C VAL A 294 14.58 13.21 -3.43
N ASN A 295 13.59 12.77 -2.65
CA ASN A 295 12.38 12.14 -3.16
C ASN A 295 11.35 13.22 -3.50
N ILE A 296 11.55 13.94 -4.59
CA ILE A 296 10.67 15.07 -4.97
C ILE A 296 9.47 14.66 -5.83
N ASP A 297 9.33 13.37 -6.18
CA ASP A 297 8.05 12.79 -6.67
C ASP A 297 7.13 12.43 -5.50
N SER A 298 7.05 13.35 -4.54
CA SER A 298 6.38 13.15 -3.26
C SER A 298 5.77 14.46 -2.76
N TYR A 299 5.26 14.45 -1.52
CA TYR A 299 4.67 15.65 -0.90
C TYR A 299 5.53 16.91 -1.06
N ILE A 300 6.86 16.83 -0.89
CA ILE A 300 7.72 18.02 -0.93
C ILE A 300 7.88 18.64 -2.33
N GLY A 301 7.53 17.90 -3.39
CA GLY A 301 7.64 18.35 -4.78
C GLY A 301 6.34 18.16 -5.53
N MET A 302 6.26 17.12 -6.37
CA MET A 302 5.03 16.72 -7.04
C MET A 302 4.20 15.86 -6.08
N PRO A 303 3.10 16.38 -5.51
CA PRO A 303 2.41 15.80 -4.35
C PRO A 303 1.67 14.51 -4.69
N HIS A 304 2.43 13.43 -4.81
CA HIS A 304 1.99 12.08 -5.12
C HIS A 304 2.78 11.06 -4.28
N ASN A 305 2.54 9.75 -4.45
CA ASN A 305 3.35 8.69 -3.84
C ASN A 305 3.51 8.73 -2.31
N TYR A 306 2.42 9.02 -1.60
CA TYR A 306 2.31 8.80 -0.17
C TYR A 306 0.89 8.35 0.21
N TYR A 307 0.77 7.74 1.38
CA TYR A 307 -0.51 7.52 2.04
C TYR A 307 -0.72 8.54 3.15
N LEU A 308 -1.97 8.96 3.31
CA LEU A 308 -2.46 9.65 4.49
C LEU A 308 -3.28 8.66 5.31
N LEU A 309 -2.85 8.41 6.54
CA LEU A 309 -3.53 7.56 7.49
C LEU A 309 -4.07 8.42 8.63
N MET A 310 -5.38 8.60 8.67
CA MET A 310 -6.03 9.13 9.88
C MET A 310 -6.27 7.98 10.85
N ASP A 311 -5.37 7.87 11.83
CA ASP A 311 -5.34 6.73 12.74
C ASP A 311 -6.49 6.82 13.76
N LYS A 312 -7.29 5.77 13.83
CA LYS A 312 -8.40 5.66 14.78
C LYS A 312 -7.92 5.53 16.23
N ALA A 313 -6.72 5.01 16.47
CA ALA A 313 -6.22 4.74 17.82
C ALA A 313 -6.06 6.03 18.65
N ASP A 314 -5.55 7.10 18.03
CA ASP A 314 -5.29 8.38 18.70
C ASP A 314 -5.90 9.59 17.98
N GLY A 315 -6.52 9.39 16.82
CA GLY A 315 -7.11 10.46 16.03
C GLY A 315 -6.08 11.38 15.39
N LYS A 316 -4.82 10.95 15.21
CA LYS A 316 -3.78 11.74 14.56
C LYS A 316 -3.52 11.28 13.12
N LEU A 317 -3.32 12.27 12.25
CA LEU A 317 -2.82 12.05 10.89
C LEU A 317 -1.36 11.59 10.93
N ARG A 318 -1.08 10.56 10.14
CA ARG A 318 0.23 10.01 9.84
C ARG A 318 0.43 9.99 8.32
N MET A 319 1.64 10.29 7.86
CA MET A 319 2.00 10.16 6.45
C MET A 319 2.96 8.98 6.27
N LEU A 320 2.66 8.12 5.30
CA LEU A 320 3.44 6.91 5.04
C LEU A 320 4.02 6.99 3.62
N PRO A 321 5.32 6.75 3.43
CA PRO A 321 5.94 6.77 2.11
C PRO A 321 5.36 5.67 1.23
N TRP A 322 5.33 5.90 -0.08
CA TRP A 322 4.94 4.91 -1.08
C TRP A 322 5.66 5.16 -2.41
N ASP A 323 5.71 4.17 -3.32
CA ASP A 323 6.27 4.31 -4.69
C ASP A 323 7.66 5.00 -4.71
N LEU A 324 8.68 4.31 -4.21
CA LEU A 324 10.00 4.90 -3.98
C LEU A 324 11.00 4.64 -5.11
N ASN A 325 10.54 4.22 -6.28
CA ASN A 325 11.41 3.88 -7.40
C ASN A 325 12.15 5.09 -8.00
N GLU A 326 11.62 6.31 -7.80
CA GLU A 326 12.24 7.55 -8.29
C GLU A 326 12.96 8.36 -7.20
N THR A 327 13.26 7.74 -6.06
CA THR A 327 14.14 8.28 -5.02
C THR A 327 15.60 8.39 -5.49
N PHE A 328 16.48 8.92 -4.64
CA PHE A 328 17.89 9.22 -4.92
C PHE A 328 18.07 10.22 -6.07
N GLY A 329 17.23 11.25 -6.10
CA GLY A 329 17.28 12.32 -7.10
C GLY A 329 16.93 11.88 -8.52
N THR A 330 16.24 10.75 -8.68
CA THR A 330 15.88 10.20 -10.01
C THR A 330 14.79 11.03 -10.67
N PHE A 331 13.74 11.38 -9.92
CA PHE A 331 12.77 12.35 -10.37
C PHE A 331 13.30 13.76 -10.13
N THR A 332 13.49 14.54 -11.19
CA THR A 332 14.19 15.83 -11.09
C THR A 332 13.26 17.03 -11.09
N MET A 333 12.01 16.87 -11.58
CA MET A 333 11.12 17.99 -11.87
C MET A 333 11.80 19.14 -12.63
N GLY A 334 12.70 18.81 -13.58
CA GLY A 334 13.44 19.78 -14.38
C GLY A 334 14.66 20.40 -13.68
N ARG A 335 15.07 19.92 -12.51
CA ARG A 335 16.28 20.37 -11.82
C ARG A 335 17.53 19.69 -12.36
N SER A 336 18.66 20.39 -12.29
CA SER A 336 19.97 19.82 -12.58
C SER A 336 20.47 18.94 -11.42
N PRO A 337 21.36 17.98 -11.68
CA PRO A 337 21.99 17.18 -10.64
C PRO A 337 22.64 18.02 -9.53
N GLU A 338 23.26 19.15 -9.86
CA GLU A 338 23.93 20.03 -8.88
C GLU A 338 22.94 20.65 -7.89
N MET A 339 21.72 20.94 -8.34
CA MET A 339 20.65 21.42 -7.46
C MET A 339 20.11 20.31 -6.56
N LEU A 340 20.03 19.08 -7.07
CA LEU A 340 19.56 17.91 -6.30
C LEU A 340 20.58 17.45 -5.25
N VAL A 341 21.88 17.52 -5.55
CA VAL A 341 22.95 17.21 -4.57
C VAL A 341 22.97 18.22 -3.42
N LYS A 342 22.56 19.46 -3.67
CA LYS A 342 22.47 20.54 -2.68
C LYS A 342 21.06 20.66 -2.07
N TRP A 343 20.27 19.57 -2.10
CA TRP A 343 18.91 19.61 -1.56
C TRP A 343 18.93 19.98 -0.08
N ASP A 344 18.27 21.08 0.25
CA ASP A 344 18.31 21.68 1.58
C ASP A 344 17.35 20.93 2.52
N ILE A 345 17.86 20.41 3.63
CA ILE A 345 17.06 19.72 4.65
C ILE A 345 16.23 20.71 5.48
N ASP A 346 16.62 21.99 5.55
CA ASP A 346 15.91 23.03 6.28
C ASP A 346 14.77 23.64 5.43
N ARG A 347 14.85 23.50 4.10
CA ARG A 347 13.81 23.90 3.15
C ARG A 347 13.61 22.87 2.04
N PRO A 348 13.18 21.65 2.38
CA PRO A 348 13.14 20.54 1.43
C PRO A 348 11.95 20.57 0.49
N TRP A 349 11.16 21.64 0.44
CA TRP A 349 9.95 21.73 -0.37
C TRP A 349 10.07 22.74 -1.51
N ILE A 350 9.35 22.44 -2.59
CA ILE A 350 9.31 23.26 -3.80
C ILE A 350 8.17 24.27 -3.74
N SER A 351 7.06 23.92 -3.08
CA SER A 351 5.82 24.70 -3.06
C SER A 351 5.71 25.59 -1.82
N ARG A 352 4.89 26.64 -1.90
CA ARG A 352 4.52 27.45 -0.73
C ARG A 352 3.35 26.78 -0.01
N ARG A 353 3.65 25.84 0.89
CA ARG A 353 2.65 25.21 1.74
C ARG A 353 2.88 25.57 3.19
N ARG A 354 1.79 25.59 3.97
CA ARG A 354 1.85 25.83 5.41
C ARG A 354 2.40 24.61 6.18
N ILE A 355 2.23 23.42 5.62
CA ILE A 355 2.76 22.13 6.08
C ILE A 355 3.60 21.52 4.98
#